data_AF-A0A7C6X693-F1
#
_entry.id   AF-A0A7C6X693-F1
#
_cell.length_a   1.000
_cell.length_b   1.000
_cell.length_c   1.000
_cell.angle_alpha   90.00
_cell.angle_beta   90.00
_cell.angle_gamma   90.00
#
_symmetry.space_group_name_H-M   'P 1'
#
loop_
_entity.id
_entity.type
_entity.pdbx_description
1 polymer ?
#
loop_
_entity_poly.entity_id
_entity_poly.type
_entity_poly.pdbx_seq_one_letter_code
_entity_poly.pdbx_strand_id
1 'polypeptide(L)'
;MKGEKNLRQAEDKRSVQHAKSKAEALDWERAVNGIRELTELPGDIVASDSERERLLSVYNRALNQALSGNSDIALIGLEKLASSWPQFAEASALYGLLLARDRRFSEAEEQFEKTLLASPDTRLFPTVDRYRMAAREERIREQAKDNSRRRSESLLTPVRAHMAKSGILQRAADPEGTGRIQMAGRREQDEVLRMAEGLSDDGKRTRGMLSRLIQGLTIAVIAASLLFLVFYFAVRPVIVRNEARRERLNWLERILDERQEDESVAEILEMYKKTFPLQESGGD
;
A
#
# COMPACT_ATOMS: atom_id res chain seq x y z
N MET A 1 11.69 -25.03 28.85
CA MET A 1 12.55 -25.06 27.65
C MET A 1 11.87 -24.67 26.33
N LYS A 2 10.55 -24.89 26.12
CA LYS A 2 9.88 -24.53 24.83
C LYS A 2 9.53 -23.02 24.71
N GLY A 3 9.34 -22.32 25.83
CA GLY A 3 9.03 -20.88 25.86
C GLY A 3 10.24 -19.98 25.56
N GLU A 4 11.44 -20.33 26.03
CA GLU A 4 12.65 -19.52 25.83
C GLU A 4 13.15 -19.54 24.39
N LYS A 5 12.94 -20.65 23.65
CA LYS A 5 13.22 -20.71 22.21
C LYS A 5 12.33 -19.76 21.40
N ASN A 6 11.07 -19.59 21.79
CA ASN A 6 10.12 -18.72 21.09
C ASN A 6 10.38 -17.23 21.37
N LEU A 7 10.80 -16.87 22.60
CA LEU A 7 11.21 -15.50 22.90
C LEU A 7 12.50 -15.11 22.16
N ARG A 8 13.51 -16.00 22.13
CA ARG A 8 14.75 -15.76 21.39
C ARG A 8 14.51 -15.63 19.89
N GLN A 9 13.62 -16.43 19.31
CA GLN A 9 13.25 -16.30 17.88
C GLN A 9 12.48 -15.03 17.55
N ALA A 10 11.66 -14.52 18.49
CA ALA A 10 10.92 -13.27 18.31
C ALA A 10 11.83 -12.04 18.46
N GLU A 11 12.82 -12.10 19.37
CA GLU A 11 13.87 -11.10 19.52
C GLU A 11 14.84 -11.11 18.35
N ASP A 12 15.22 -12.29 17.83
CA ASP A 12 16.05 -12.40 16.61
C ASP A 12 15.34 -11.81 15.40
N LYS A 13 14.05 -12.12 15.20
CA LYS A 13 13.27 -11.54 14.08
C LYS A 13 13.10 -10.03 14.20
N ARG A 14 12.90 -9.51 15.42
CA ARG A 14 12.83 -8.06 15.69
C ARG A 14 14.18 -7.37 15.50
N SER A 15 15.27 -8.02 15.91
CA SER A 15 16.62 -7.48 15.75
C SER A 15 17.06 -7.48 14.28
N VAL A 16 16.70 -8.50 13.49
CA VAL A 16 16.98 -8.56 12.05
C VAL A 16 16.13 -7.53 11.28
N GLN A 17 14.87 -7.29 11.65
CA GLN A 17 14.04 -6.21 11.08
C GLN A 17 14.55 -4.81 11.45
N HIS A 18 15.12 -4.65 12.65
CA HIS A 18 15.79 -3.41 13.05
C HIS A 18 17.24 -3.30 12.57
N ALA A 19 17.89 -4.36 12.09
CA ALA A 19 19.28 -4.36 11.61
C ALA A 19 19.41 -4.16 10.09
N LYS A 20 18.33 -4.34 9.32
CA LYS A 20 18.19 -3.67 8.00
C LYS A 20 18.02 -2.15 8.12
N SER A 21 18.09 -1.60 9.34
CA SER A 21 17.88 -0.17 9.56
C SER A 21 19.09 0.66 9.15
N LYS A 22 18.79 1.77 8.47
CA LYS A 22 19.66 2.88 8.08
C LYS A 22 20.69 2.61 6.99
N ALA A 23 21.34 1.45 6.93
CA ALA A 23 22.39 1.19 5.93
C ALA A 23 21.86 0.98 4.50
N GLU A 24 20.60 0.54 4.34
CA GLU A 24 19.92 0.38 3.04
C GLU A 24 19.06 1.59 2.64
N ALA A 25 18.89 2.58 3.53
CA ALA A 25 18.08 3.76 3.24
C ALA A 25 18.78 4.62 2.17
N LEU A 26 18.05 4.95 1.11
CA LEU A 26 18.58 5.76 0.03
C LEU A 26 18.97 7.15 0.56
N ASP A 27 20.22 7.53 0.32
CA ASP A 27 20.70 8.88 0.61
C ASP A 27 20.22 9.83 -0.50
N TRP A 28 19.10 10.52 -0.23
CA TRP A 28 18.47 11.46 -1.16
C TRP A 28 19.38 12.63 -1.50
N GLU A 29 20.19 13.10 -0.55
CA GLU A 29 21.13 14.20 -0.76
C GLU A 29 22.23 13.77 -1.73
N ARG A 30 22.79 12.57 -1.52
CA ARG A 30 23.75 11.98 -2.45
C ARG A 30 23.15 11.73 -3.84
N ALA A 31 21.88 11.32 -3.92
CA ALA A 31 21.19 11.11 -5.18
C ALA A 31 21.03 12.41 -5.97
N VAL A 32 20.65 13.52 -5.31
CA VAL A 32 20.58 14.85 -5.93
C VAL A 32 21.96 15.34 -6.37
N ASN A 33 22.97 15.23 -5.50
CA ASN A 33 24.34 15.65 -5.80
C ASN A 33 25.02 14.82 -6.90
N GLY A 34 24.49 13.63 -7.21
CA GLY A 34 24.96 12.78 -8.30
C GLY A 34 24.45 13.21 -9.69
N ILE A 35 23.43 14.08 -9.75
CA ILE A 35 22.85 14.55 -11.01
C ILE A 35 23.77 15.59 -11.63
N ARG A 36 23.91 15.51 -12.95
CA ARG A 36 24.77 16.38 -13.76
C ARG A 36 23.93 17.26 -14.68
N GLU A 37 24.49 18.40 -15.03
CA GLU A 37 23.93 19.25 -16.08
C GLU A 37 23.84 18.49 -17.41
N LEU A 38 22.80 18.81 -18.17
CA LEU A 38 22.59 18.27 -19.50
C LEU A 38 23.15 19.25 -20.53
N THR A 39 23.98 18.74 -21.44
CA THR A 39 24.44 19.49 -22.62
C THR A 39 23.45 19.41 -23.77
N GLU A 40 22.73 18.30 -23.87
CA GLU A 40 21.77 18.02 -24.92
C GLU A 40 20.49 17.44 -24.33
N LEU A 41 19.38 17.72 -25.00
CA LEU A 41 18.07 17.22 -24.60
C LEU A 41 17.91 15.77 -25.04
N PRO A 42 17.30 14.90 -24.23
CA PRO A 42 16.95 13.56 -24.63
C PRO A 42 16.22 13.52 -25.99
N GLY A 43 16.60 12.57 -26.84
CA GLY A 43 16.13 12.50 -28.23
C GLY A 43 14.66 12.10 -28.40
N ASP A 44 14.05 11.56 -27.34
CA ASP A 44 12.62 11.22 -27.24
C ASP A 44 11.73 12.47 -27.11
N ILE A 45 12.30 13.62 -26.78
CA ILE A 45 11.54 14.86 -26.63
C ILE A 45 11.44 15.56 -28.00
N VAL A 46 10.22 15.69 -28.51
CA VAL A 46 9.92 16.42 -29.75
C VAL A 46 9.63 17.88 -29.42
N ALA A 47 10.62 18.74 -29.61
CA ALA A 47 10.53 20.19 -29.40
C ALA A 47 11.33 20.93 -30.49
N SER A 48 10.96 22.18 -30.77
CA SER A 48 11.74 23.07 -31.65
C SER A 48 13.10 23.44 -31.03
N ASP A 49 14.06 23.88 -31.83
CA ASP A 49 15.42 24.17 -31.34
C ASP A 49 15.43 25.25 -30.24
N SER A 50 14.59 26.29 -30.38
CA SER A 50 14.45 27.34 -29.38
C SER A 50 13.80 26.85 -28.09
N GLU A 51 12.85 25.92 -28.18
CA GLU A 51 12.27 25.27 -27.01
C GLU A 51 13.27 24.34 -26.33
N ARG A 52 14.06 23.60 -27.11
CA ARG A 52 15.11 22.72 -26.57
C ARG A 52 16.12 23.51 -25.73
N GLU A 53 16.62 24.61 -26.27
CA GLU A 53 17.55 25.48 -25.53
C GLU A 53 16.92 26.03 -24.25
N ARG A 54 15.65 26.45 -24.32
CA ARG A 54 14.91 26.93 -23.15
C ARG A 54 14.73 25.85 -22.09
N LEU A 55 14.35 24.63 -22.49
CA LEU A 55 14.14 23.50 -21.58
C LEU A 55 15.44 23.11 -20.86
N LEU A 56 16.56 23.03 -21.61
CA LEU A 56 17.89 22.78 -21.03
C LEU A 56 18.30 23.87 -20.05
N SER A 57 18.11 25.14 -20.44
CA SER A 57 18.43 26.28 -19.58
C SER A 57 17.65 26.26 -18.27
N VAL A 58 16.34 25.98 -18.33
CA VAL A 58 15.48 25.88 -17.14
C VAL A 58 15.90 24.70 -16.26
N TYR A 59 16.16 23.54 -16.86
CA TYR A 59 16.60 22.34 -16.13
C TYR A 59 17.94 22.58 -15.41
N ASN A 60 18.98 23.01 -16.13
CA ASN A 60 20.32 23.23 -15.57
C ASN A 60 20.31 24.34 -14.51
N ARG A 61 19.51 25.41 -14.74
CA ARG A 61 19.30 26.45 -13.72
C ARG A 61 18.65 25.88 -12.46
N ALA A 62 17.62 25.06 -12.59
CA ALA A 62 16.95 24.45 -11.44
C ALA A 62 17.87 23.48 -10.69
N LEU A 63 18.68 22.69 -11.40
CA LEU A 63 19.70 21.83 -10.79
C LEU A 63 20.70 22.66 -9.96
N ASN A 64 21.25 23.73 -10.54
CA ASN A 64 22.17 24.61 -9.82
C ASN A 64 21.53 25.31 -8.61
N GLN A 65 20.25 25.68 -8.72
CA GLN A 65 19.49 26.21 -7.59
C GLN A 65 19.30 25.16 -6.49
N ALA A 66 19.01 23.91 -6.86
CA ALA A 66 18.86 22.81 -5.91
C ALA A 66 20.16 22.47 -5.18
N LEU A 67 21.30 22.52 -5.88
CA LEU A 67 22.63 22.28 -5.32
C LEU A 67 23.14 23.45 -4.46
N SER A 68 22.74 24.69 -4.78
CA SER A 68 23.11 25.89 -4.00
C SER A 68 22.23 26.13 -2.76
N GLY A 69 21.29 25.22 -2.47
CA GLY A 69 20.38 25.32 -1.32
C GLY A 69 19.12 26.15 -1.57
N ASN A 70 18.90 26.64 -2.80
CA ASN A 70 17.70 27.36 -3.22
C ASN A 70 16.62 26.40 -3.74
N SER A 71 16.32 25.37 -2.95
CA SER A 71 15.47 24.23 -3.27
C SER A 71 14.05 24.62 -3.71
N ASP A 72 13.45 25.61 -3.05
CA ASP A 72 12.06 26.02 -3.30
C ASP A 72 11.88 26.60 -4.71
N ILE A 73 12.84 27.39 -5.18
CA ILE A 73 12.82 27.98 -6.52
C ILE A 73 13.02 26.88 -7.57
N ALA A 74 13.92 25.94 -7.30
CA ALA A 74 14.14 24.78 -8.15
C ALA A 74 12.87 23.92 -8.28
N LEU A 75 12.18 23.67 -7.16
CA LEU A 75 10.91 22.93 -7.13
C LEU A 75 9.85 23.58 -8.02
N ILE A 76 9.64 24.89 -7.92
CA ILE A 76 8.65 25.61 -8.74
C ILE A 76 9.00 25.50 -10.24
N GLY A 77 10.28 25.70 -10.57
CA GLY A 77 10.75 25.60 -11.95
C GLY A 77 10.56 24.21 -12.54
N LEU A 78 10.91 23.18 -11.77
CA LEU A 78 10.82 21.78 -12.18
C LEU A 78 9.38 21.25 -12.19
N GLU A 79 8.52 21.69 -11.29
CA GLU A 79 7.09 21.35 -11.28
C GLU A 79 6.43 21.77 -12.60
N LYS A 80 6.69 23.02 -13.02
CA LYS A 80 6.19 23.53 -14.29
C LYS A 80 6.75 22.73 -15.48
N LEU A 81 8.03 22.38 -15.42
CA LEU A 81 8.72 21.63 -16.45
C LEU A 81 8.14 20.21 -16.59
N ALA A 82 8.01 19.48 -15.48
CA ALA A 82 7.44 18.14 -15.42
C ALA A 82 5.96 18.12 -15.84
N SER A 83 5.20 19.16 -15.52
CA SER A 83 3.79 19.28 -15.91
C SER A 83 3.60 19.58 -17.40
N SER A 84 4.49 20.41 -17.96
CA SER A 84 4.40 20.84 -19.37
C SER A 84 5.04 19.84 -20.32
N TRP A 85 6.06 19.11 -19.84
CA TRP A 85 6.83 18.13 -20.61
C TRP A 85 6.98 16.81 -19.81
N PRO A 86 5.90 16.03 -19.64
CA PRO A 86 5.94 14.80 -18.84
C PRO A 86 6.97 13.78 -19.32
N GLN A 87 7.25 13.76 -20.63
CA GLN A 87 8.25 12.90 -21.25
C GLN A 87 9.70 13.26 -20.88
N PHE A 88 9.92 14.44 -20.27
CA PHE A 88 11.24 14.85 -19.80
C PHE A 88 11.58 14.16 -18.48
N ALA A 89 12.05 12.92 -18.59
CA ALA A 89 12.28 12.02 -17.46
C ALA A 89 13.32 12.57 -16.48
N GLU A 90 14.41 13.20 -16.95
CA GLU A 90 15.46 13.80 -16.13
C GLU A 90 14.92 14.92 -15.25
N ALA A 91 14.08 15.79 -15.82
CA ALA A 91 13.43 16.89 -15.11
C ALA A 91 12.44 16.37 -14.06
N SER A 92 11.58 15.43 -14.45
CA SER A 92 10.57 14.85 -13.57
C SER A 92 11.20 14.01 -12.45
N ALA A 93 12.29 13.29 -12.73
CA ALA A 93 13.06 12.55 -11.74
C ALA A 93 13.78 13.50 -10.76
N LEU A 94 14.39 14.59 -11.25
CA LEU A 94 14.99 15.60 -10.38
C LEU A 94 13.93 16.23 -9.47
N TYR A 95 12.75 16.56 -10.01
CA TYR A 95 11.63 17.07 -9.21
C TYR A 95 11.23 16.10 -8.09
N GLY A 96 11.02 14.82 -8.40
CA GLY A 96 10.70 13.78 -7.42
C GLY A 96 11.78 13.62 -6.35
N LEU A 97 13.06 13.73 -6.71
CA LEU A 97 14.17 13.65 -5.77
C LEU A 97 14.21 14.83 -4.80
N LEU A 98 13.92 16.06 -5.27
CA LEU A 98 13.84 17.22 -4.38
C LEU A 98 12.67 17.09 -3.40
N LEU A 99 11.52 16.59 -3.86
CA LEU A 99 10.39 16.28 -2.97
C LEU A 99 10.76 15.24 -1.91
N ALA A 100 11.46 14.18 -2.30
CA ALA A 100 11.91 13.14 -1.37
C ALA A 100 12.95 13.68 -0.37
N ARG A 101 13.87 14.55 -0.80
CA ARG A 101 14.83 15.24 0.07
C ARG A 101 14.11 16.09 1.13
N ASP A 102 13.03 16.77 0.74
CA ASP A 102 12.19 17.57 1.64
C ASP A 102 11.22 16.71 2.49
N ARG A 103 11.39 15.38 2.48
CA ARG A 103 10.55 14.39 3.18
C ARG A 103 9.09 14.38 2.73
N ARG A 104 8.78 14.92 1.56
CA ARG A 104 7.46 14.83 0.92
C ARG A 104 7.33 13.51 0.16
N PHE A 105 7.53 12.39 0.87
CA PHE A 105 7.68 11.07 0.25
C PHE A 105 6.45 10.59 -0.53
N SER A 106 5.25 11.01 -0.10
CA SER A 106 4.01 10.67 -0.83
C SER A 106 3.95 11.33 -2.20
N GLU A 107 4.31 12.61 -2.26
CA GLU A 107 4.32 13.36 -3.51
C GLU A 107 5.47 12.86 -4.40
N ALA A 108 6.63 12.58 -3.81
CA ALA A 108 7.76 12.01 -4.54
C ALA A 108 7.42 10.66 -5.19
N GLU A 109 6.79 9.74 -4.45
CA GLU A 109 6.34 8.44 -4.99
C GLU A 109 5.41 8.63 -6.20
N GLU A 110 4.43 9.52 -6.09
CA GLU A 110 3.48 9.82 -7.17
C GLU A 110 4.19 10.42 -8.40
N GLN A 111 5.14 11.33 -8.19
CA GLN A 111 5.89 11.94 -9.30
C GLN A 111 6.79 10.94 -10.01
N PHE A 112 7.45 10.04 -9.28
CA PHE A 112 8.22 8.96 -9.91
C PHE A 112 7.33 8.01 -10.68
N GLU A 113 6.14 7.67 -10.16
CA GLU A 113 5.17 6.85 -10.89
C GLU A 113 4.72 7.53 -12.19
N LYS A 114 4.37 8.82 -12.15
CA LYS A 114 4.05 9.61 -13.36
C LYS A 114 5.19 9.60 -14.37
N THR A 115 6.43 9.74 -13.90
CA THR A 115 7.63 9.74 -14.75
C THR A 115 7.79 8.40 -15.48
N LEU A 116 7.63 7.27 -14.76
CA LEU A 116 7.74 5.93 -15.34
C LEU A 116 6.61 5.63 -16.34
N LEU A 117 5.43 6.21 -16.13
CA LEU A 117 4.29 6.08 -17.04
C LEU A 117 4.46 6.94 -18.30
N ALA A 118 5.02 8.14 -18.17
CA ALA A 118 5.22 9.06 -19.28
C ALA A 118 6.38 8.63 -20.20
N SER A 119 7.46 8.07 -19.62
CA SER A 119 8.64 7.63 -20.35
C SER A 119 9.04 6.20 -19.97
N PRO A 120 8.28 5.17 -20.40
CA PRO A 120 8.54 3.78 -20.03
C PRO A 120 9.87 3.23 -20.59
N ASP A 121 10.32 3.74 -21.74
CA ASP A 121 11.55 3.29 -22.41
C ASP A 121 12.79 4.13 -22.05
N THR A 122 12.68 5.02 -21.06
CA THR A 122 13.81 5.87 -20.66
C THR A 122 14.95 5.04 -20.06
N ARG A 123 16.20 5.41 -20.38
CA ARG A 123 17.39 4.79 -19.77
C ARG A 123 17.43 4.92 -18.25
N LEU A 124 16.73 5.93 -17.72
CA LEU A 124 16.63 6.18 -16.29
C LEU A 124 15.63 5.27 -15.58
N PHE A 125 14.86 4.46 -16.30
CA PHE A 125 13.75 3.66 -15.75
C PHE A 125 14.16 2.86 -14.50
N PRO A 126 15.26 2.06 -14.50
CA PRO A 126 15.62 1.27 -13.32
C PRO A 126 15.96 2.14 -12.11
N THR A 127 16.58 3.29 -12.36
CA THR A 127 16.98 4.24 -11.31
C THR A 127 15.76 4.95 -10.72
N VAL A 128 14.85 5.41 -11.57
CA VAL A 128 13.60 6.07 -11.14
C VAL A 128 12.69 5.10 -10.40
N ASP A 129 12.59 3.84 -10.84
CA ASP A 129 11.82 2.83 -10.11
C ASP A 129 12.41 2.54 -8.73
N ARG A 130 13.75 2.50 -8.61
CA ARG A 130 14.41 2.40 -7.31
C ARG A 130 14.08 3.58 -6.41
N TYR A 131 14.06 4.80 -6.94
CA TYR A 131 13.66 5.99 -6.18
C TYR A 131 12.20 5.93 -5.73
N ARG A 132 11.29 5.49 -6.60
CA ARG A 132 9.88 5.26 -6.27
C ARG A 132 9.73 4.28 -5.11
N MET A 133 10.40 3.13 -5.18
CA MET A 133 10.33 2.12 -4.12
C MET A 133 10.91 2.63 -2.80
N ALA A 134 12.02 3.37 -2.84
CA ALA A 134 12.62 3.97 -1.65
C ALA A 134 11.69 5.03 -1.02
N ALA A 135 11.08 5.89 -1.83
CA ALA A 135 10.11 6.88 -1.36
C ALA A 135 8.88 6.22 -0.71
N ARG A 136 8.37 5.15 -1.34
CA ARG A 136 7.27 4.34 -0.79
C ARG A 136 7.60 3.75 0.58
N GLU A 137 8.80 3.20 0.73
CA GLU A 137 9.22 2.62 2.00
C GLU A 137 9.30 3.69 3.11
N GLU A 138 9.89 4.86 2.82
CA GLU A 138 9.95 5.96 3.77
C GLU A 138 8.56 6.46 4.16
N ARG A 139 7.66 6.64 3.19
CA ARG A 139 6.26 7.01 3.46
C ARG A 139 5.58 6.02 4.39
N ILE A 140 5.71 4.71 4.14
CA ILE A 140 5.12 3.67 4.98
C ILE A 140 5.70 3.75 6.40
N ARG A 141 7.00 4.01 6.53
CA ARG A 141 7.68 4.13 7.82
C ARG A 141 7.23 5.36 8.60
N GLU A 142 7.07 6.51 7.96
CA GLU A 142 6.53 7.71 8.58
C GLU A 142 5.07 7.53 9.01
N GLN A 143 4.24 6.97 8.14
CA GLN A 143 2.84 6.69 8.45
C GLN A 143 2.71 5.72 9.63
N ALA A 144 3.57 4.70 9.72
CA ALA A 144 3.60 3.79 10.85
C ALA A 144 3.99 4.50 12.17
N LYS A 145 4.96 5.41 12.14
CA LYS A 145 5.36 6.22 13.31
C LYS A 145 4.22 7.13 13.76
N ASP A 146 3.56 7.82 12.84
CA ASP A 146 2.46 8.72 13.16
C ASP A 146 1.25 7.96 13.71
N ASN A 147 0.91 6.81 13.12
CA ASN A 147 -0.14 5.94 13.65
C ASN A 147 0.19 5.45 15.06
N SER A 148 1.45 5.10 15.32
CA SER A 148 1.91 4.72 16.66
C SER A 148 1.82 5.88 17.65
N ARG A 149 2.21 7.10 17.24
CA ARG A 149 2.10 8.31 18.07
C ARG A 149 0.63 8.62 18.41
N ARG A 150 -0.26 8.61 17.42
CA ARG A 150 -1.70 8.82 17.61
C ARG A 150 -2.32 7.77 18.52
N ARG A 151 -1.92 6.49 18.39
CA ARG A 151 -2.37 5.42 19.29
C ARG A 151 -1.86 5.61 20.71
N SER A 152 -0.60 5.99 20.88
CA SER A 152 -0.04 6.30 22.21
C SER A 152 -0.78 7.48 22.84
N GLU A 153 -1.03 8.54 22.06
CA GLU A 153 -1.74 9.73 22.53
C GLU A 153 -3.18 9.42 22.93
N SER A 154 -3.90 8.60 22.16
CA SER A 154 -5.27 8.19 22.48
C SER A 154 -5.38 7.29 23.72
N LEU A 155 -4.33 6.56 24.07
CA LEU A 155 -4.25 5.81 25.33
C LEU A 155 -3.95 6.73 26.52
N LEU A 156 -3.19 7.81 26.29
CA LEU A 156 -2.79 8.77 27.33
C LEU A 156 -3.85 9.83 27.62
N THR A 157 -4.75 10.15 26.68
CA THR A 157 -5.83 11.12 26.87
C THR A 157 -6.76 10.81 28.05
N PRO A 158 -7.30 9.59 28.24
CA PRO A 158 -8.13 9.31 29.41
C PRO A 158 -7.34 9.38 30.72
N VAL A 159 -6.06 8.97 30.71
CA VAL A 159 -5.17 9.06 31.88
C VAL A 159 -4.93 10.53 32.25
N ARG A 160 -4.63 11.39 31.27
CA ARG A 160 -4.47 12.84 31.45
C ARG A 160 -5.76 13.50 31.95
N ALA A 161 -6.91 13.13 31.38
CA ALA A 161 -8.21 13.65 31.79
C ALA A 161 -8.56 13.24 33.23
N HIS A 162 -8.26 11.99 33.60
CA HIS A 162 -8.42 11.50 34.97
C HIS A 162 -7.52 12.26 35.95
N MET A 163 -6.23 12.42 35.63
CA MET A 163 -5.29 13.18 36.46
C MET A 163 -5.70 14.64 36.64
N ALA A 164 -6.20 15.29 35.58
CA ALA A 164 -6.73 16.65 35.65
C ALA A 164 -8.02 16.75 36.50
N LYS A 165 -8.98 15.83 36.29
CA LYS A 165 -10.24 15.81 37.05
C LYS A 165 -10.03 15.53 38.54
N SER A 166 -9.02 14.74 38.86
CA SER A 166 -8.68 14.36 40.23
C SER A 166 -7.88 15.39 41.03
N GLY A 167 -7.58 16.57 40.46
CA GLY A 167 -6.77 17.58 41.13
C GLY A 167 -5.27 17.24 41.22
N ILE A 168 -4.83 16.07 40.74
CA ILE A 168 -3.42 15.66 40.70
C ILE A 168 -2.57 16.63 39.86
N LEU A 169 -3.16 17.23 38.82
CA LEU A 169 -2.58 18.32 38.06
C LEU A 169 -3.36 19.61 38.34
N GLN A 170 -2.95 20.36 39.36
CA GLN A 170 -3.54 21.67 39.65
C GLN A 170 -2.71 22.76 38.97
N ARG A 171 -3.32 23.50 38.04
CA ARG A 171 -2.76 24.75 37.53
C ARG A 171 -2.90 25.79 38.64
N ALA A 172 -1.80 26.15 39.31
CA ALA A 172 -1.83 27.23 40.28
C ALA A 172 -2.35 28.49 39.57
N ALA A 173 -3.42 29.09 40.12
CA ALA A 173 -3.94 30.36 39.65
C ALA A 173 -2.97 31.46 40.12
N ASP A 174 -1.96 31.73 39.31
CA ASP A 174 -1.12 32.91 39.46
C ASP A 174 -1.66 33.98 38.50
N PRO A 175 -2.09 35.17 38.97
CA PRO A 175 -2.59 36.23 38.09
C PRO A 175 -1.52 36.76 37.12
N GLU A 176 -0.23 36.48 37.36
CA GLU A 176 0.89 36.86 36.48
C GLU A 176 1.58 35.63 35.84
N GLY A 177 0.82 34.88 35.03
CA GLY A 177 1.33 34.26 33.80
C GLY A 177 2.48 33.23 33.85
N THR A 178 3.00 32.80 35.00
CA THR A 178 4.12 31.85 35.09
C THR A 178 3.86 30.69 36.07
N GLY A 179 2.68 30.08 35.98
CA GLY A 179 2.26 28.99 36.86
C GLY A 179 3.11 27.71 36.72
N ARG A 180 3.86 27.36 37.77
CA ARG A 180 4.47 26.03 37.93
C ARG A 180 3.40 24.99 38.29
N ILE A 181 3.47 23.82 37.66
CA ILE A 181 2.59 22.68 37.96
C ILE A 181 3.02 22.07 39.30
N GLN A 182 2.17 22.10 40.32
CA GLN A 182 2.37 21.34 41.55
C GLN A 182 1.52 20.07 41.50
N MET A 183 2.15 18.94 41.84
CA MET A 183 1.47 17.66 42.00
C MET A 183 0.73 17.63 43.34
N ALA A 184 -0.51 17.11 43.36
CA ALA A 184 -1.28 16.93 44.60
C ALA A 184 -0.53 16.06 45.63
N GLY A 185 -0.83 16.23 46.91
CA GLY A 185 -0.15 15.52 48.00
C GLY A 185 -0.39 14.00 47.99
N ARG A 186 0.53 13.20 48.56
CA ARG A 186 0.46 11.72 48.54
C ARG A 186 -0.83 11.11 49.08
N ARG A 187 -1.52 11.79 50.03
CA ARG A 187 -2.80 11.32 50.59
C ARG A 187 -3.97 11.50 49.61
N GLU A 188 -4.00 12.63 48.92
CA GLU A 188 -5.03 12.94 47.91
C GLU A 188 -4.86 12.06 46.67
N GLN A 189 -3.61 11.74 46.30
CA GLN A 189 -3.32 10.79 45.22
C GLN A 189 -3.91 9.40 45.51
N ASP A 190 -3.83 8.92 46.75
CA ASP A 190 -4.26 7.57 47.16
C ASP A 190 -5.80 7.45 47.21
N GLU A 191 -6.49 8.51 47.62
CA GLU A 191 -7.95 8.57 47.68
C GLU A 191 -8.57 8.63 46.28
N VAL A 192 -7.95 9.38 45.37
CA VAL A 192 -8.31 9.42 43.96
C VAL A 192 -8.12 8.07 43.27
N LEU A 193 -7.02 7.38 43.55
CA LEU A 193 -6.71 6.07 42.96
C LEU A 193 -7.80 5.03 43.29
N ARG A 194 -8.29 5.02 44.53
CA ARG A 194 -9.40 4.15 44.95
C ARG A 194 -10.72 4.47 44.24
N MET A 195 -10.99 5.74 43.94
CA MET A 195 -12.19 6.15 43.20
C MET A 195 -12.10 5.82 41.70
N ALA A 196 -10.90 5.91 41.14
CA ALA A 196 -10.59 5.56 39.74
C ALA A 196 -10.77 4.06 39.45
N GLU A 197 -10.36 3.22 40.42
CA GLU A 197 -10.36 1.76 40.30
C GLU A 197 -11.79 1.21 40.23
N GLY A 198 -12.72 1.80 40.99
CA GLY A 198 -14.15 1.45 40.95
C GLY A 198 -14.87 1.80 39.63
N LEU A 199 -14.45 2.87 38.94
CA LEU A 199 -15.04 3.30 37.65
C LEU A 199 -14.45 2.55 36.44
N SER A 200 -13.21 2.06 36.57
CA SER A 200 -12.47 1.41 35.48
C SER A 200 -12.91 -0.03 35.21
N ASP A 201 -13.49 -0.72 36.20
CA ASP A 201 -13.90 -2.13 36.06
C ASP A 201 -15.24 -2.28 35.30
N ASP A 202 -16.14 -1.29 35.41
CA ASP A 202 -17.45 -1.32 34.77
C ASP A 202 -17.38 -1.04 33.25
N GLY A 203 -16.53 -0.09 32.84
CA GLY A 203 -16.34 0.28 31.42
C GLY A 203 -15.54 -0.73 30.58
N LYS A 204 -14.69 -1.56 31.20
CA LYS A 204 -13.90 -2.58 30.48
C LYS A 204 -14.74 -3.79 30.08
N ARG A 205 -15.76 -4.15 30.86
CA ARG A 205 -16.63 -5.32 30.61
C ARG A 205 -17.54 -5.10 29.40
N THR A 206 -18.13 -3.92 29.26
CA THR A 206 -19.05 -3.57 28.16
C THR A 206 -18.34 -3.38 26.82
N ARG A 207 -17.15 -2.75 26.81
CA ARG A 207 -16.38 -2.50 25.58
C ARG A 207 -15.75 -3.77 24.98
N GLY A 208 -15.40 -4.74 25.81
CA GLY A 208 -14.87 -6.04 25.38
C GLY A 208 -15.91 -6.91 24.66
N MET A 209 -17.18 -6.83 25.08
CA MET A 209 -18.27 -7.60 24.46
C MET A 209 -18.61 -7.09 23.05
N LEU A 210 -18.72 -5.77 22.88
CA LEU A 210 -19.00 -5.16 21.57
C LEU A 210 -17.86 -5.39 20.55
N SER A 211 -16.60 -5.35 21.00
CA SER A 211 -15.45 -5.61 20.12
C SER A 211 -15.40 -7.04 19.57
N ARG A 212 -15.80 -8.04 20.38
CA ARG A 212 -15.80 -9.44 19.95
C ARG A 212 -16.91 -9.74 18.93
N LEU A 213 -18.08 -9.12 19.11
CA LEU A 213 -19.19 -9.23 18.16
C LEU A 213 -18.83 -8.64 16.80
N ILE A 214 -18.22 -7.45 16.78
CA ILE A 214 -17.81 -6.79 15.53
C ILE A 214 -16.72 -7.60 14.81
N GLN A 215 -15.74 -8.16 15.54
CA GLN A 215 -14.72 -9.02 14.95
C GLN A 215 -15.32 -10.29 14.32
N GLY A 216 -16.27 -10.94 15.00
CA GLY A 216 -16.98 -12.10 14.45
C GLY A 216 -17.70 -11.77 13.14
N LEU A 217 -18.39 -10.63 13.08
CA LEU A 217 -19.08 -10.17 11.87
C LEU A 217 -18.09 -9.95 10.71
N THR A 218 -16.95 -9.30 10.96
CA THR A 218 -15.96 -9.03 9.90
C THR A 218 -15.35 -10.30 9.32
N ILE A 219 -15.05 -11.29 10.16
CA ILE A 219 -14.52 -12.58 9.71
C ILE A 219 -15.56 -13.34 8.88
N ALA A 220 -16.83 -13.32 9.30
CA ALA A 220 -17.91 -13.94 8.55
C ALA A 220 -18.10 -13.32 7.17
N VAL A 221 -18.03 -11.99 7.05
CA VAL A 221 -18.12 -11.29 5.77
C VAL A 221 -16.95 -11.66 4.85
N ILE A 222 -15.72 -11.67 5.37
CA ILE A 222 -14.54 -12.05 4.57
C ILE A 222 -14.65 -13.50 4.09
N ALA A 223 -15.05 -14.42 4.96
CA ALA A 223 -15.25 -15.82 4.61
C ALA A 223 -16.33 -15.99 3.52
N ALA A 224 -17.46 -15.28 3.63
CA ALA A 224 -18.52 -15.29 2.64
C ALA A 224 -18.05 -14.72 1.29
N SER A 225 -17.28 -13.62 1.29
CA SER A 225 -16.70 -13.05 0.07
C SER A 225 -15.71 -13.99 -0.62
N LEU A 226 -14.87 -14.70 0.14
CA LEU A 226 -13.95 -15.69 -0.41
C LEU A 226 -14.69 -16.88 -1.02
N LEU A 227 -15.73 -17.40 -0.34
CA LEU A 227 -16.57 -18.46 -0.88
C LEU A 227 -17.28 -18.02 -2.17
N PHE A 228 -17.78 -16.79 -2.20
CA PHE A 228 -18.42 -16.22 -3.40
C PHE A 228 -17.43 -16.14 -4.57
N LEU A 229 -16.20 -15.69 -4.34
CA LEU A 229 -15.15 -15.64 -5.36
C LEU A 229 -14.82 -17.03 -5.91
N VAL A 230 -14.65 -18.04 -5.05
CA VAL A 230 -14.39 -19.42 -5.47
C VAL A 230 -15.56 -19.96 -6.30
N PHE A 231 -16.79 -19.75 -5.85
CA PHE A 231 -17.97 -20.19 -6.59
C PHE A 231 -18.05 -19.52 -7.97
N TYR A 232 -17.84 -18.21 -8.04
CA TYR A 232 -17.93 -17.45 -9.29
C TYR A 232 -16.80 -17.76 -10.28
N PHE A 233 -15.56 -17.90 -9.81
CA PHE A 233 -14.39 -18.10 -10.68
C PHE A 233 -14.02 -19.55 -10.95
N ALA A 234 -14.32 -20.49 -10.04
CA ALA A 234 -13.97 -21.90 -10.23
C ALA A 234 -15.17 -22.74 -10.66
N VAL A 235 -16.32 -22.58 -10.00
CA VAL A 235 -17.49 -23.46 -10.22
C VAL A 235 -18.29 -23.02 -11.44
N ARG A 236 -18.66 -21.74 -11.52
CA ARG A 236 -19.46 -21.20 -12.63
C ARG A 236 -18.88 -21.48 -14.03
N PRO A 237 -17.58 -21.25 -14.32
CA PRO A 237 -17.06 -21.51 -15.67
C PRO A 237 -17.00 -23.00 -16.00
N VAL A 238 -16.87 -23.89 -15.00
CA VAL A 238 -16.91 -25.34 -15.22
C VAL A 238 -18.31 -25.77 -15.63
N ILE A 239 -19.35 -25.27 -14.95
CA ILE A 239 -20.75 -25.57 -15.30
C ILE A 239 -21.06 -25.08 -16.72
N VAL A 240 -20.74 -23.82 -17.04
CA VAL A 240 -21.01 -23.24 -18.37
C VAL A 240 -20.23 -23.96 -19.48
N ARG A 241 -18.96 -24.33 -19.24
CA ARG A 241 -18.17 -25.11 -20.20
C ARG A 241 -18.74 -26.52 -20.41
N ASN A 242 -19.27 -27.13 -19.35
CA ASN A 242 -19.88 -28.45 -19.43
C ASN A 242 -21.23 -28.41 -20.16
N GLU A 243 -22.05 -27.38 -19.93
CA GLU A 243 -23.31 -27.14 -20.64
C GLU A 243 -23.06 -27.00 -22.16
N ALA A 244 -22.15 -26.10 -22.55
CA ALA A 244 -21.79 -25.88 -23.94
C ALA A 244 -21.16 -27.13 -24.59
N ARG A 245 -20.42 -27.94 -23.81
CA ARG A 245 -19.89 -29.22 -24.27
C ARG A 245 -21.01 -30.23 -24.52
N ARG A 246 -21.99 -30.33 -23.61
CA ARG A 246 -23.15 -31.21 -23.77
C ARG A 246 -23.99 -30.82 -24.98
N GLU A 247 -24.28 -29.54 -25.18
CA GLU A 247 -25.02 -29.07 -26.35
C GLU A 247 -24.32 -29.41 -27.67
N ARG A 248 -22.99 -29.24 -27.74
CA ARG A 248 -22.20 -29.61 -28.93
C ARG A 248 -22.20 -31.12 -29.19
N LEU A 249 -22.13 -31.93 -28.13
CA LEU A 249 -22.20 -33.39 -28.25
C LEU A 249 -23.58 -33.84 -28.73
N ASN A 250 -24.65 -33.31 -28.15
CA ASN A 250 -26.02 -33.62 -28.58
C ASN A 250 -26.29 -33.21 -30.03
N TRP A 251 -25.73 -32.08 -30.48
CA TRP A 251 -25.82 -31.67 -31.88
C TRP A 251 -25.09 -32.63 -32.81
N LEU A 252 -23.87 -33.04 -32.45
CA LEU A 252 -23.10 -34.03 -33.22
C LEU A 252 -23.82 -35.36 -33.31
N GLU A 253 -24.38 -35.85 -32.20
CA GLU A 253 -25.16 -37.08 -32.14
C GLU A 253 -26.35 -37.02 -33.09
N ARG A 254 -27.14 -35.95 -33.03
CA ARG A 254 -28.28 -35.76 -33.94
C ARG A 254 -27.88 -35.74 -35.42
N ILE A 255 -26.79 -35.04 -35.77
CA ILE A 255 -26.32 -34.96 -37.17
C ILE A 255 -25.78 -36.30 -37.67
N LEU A 256 -25.12 -37.06 -36.80
CA LEU A 256 -24.63 -38.39 -37.13
C LEU A 256 -25.79 -39.37 -37.34
N ASP A 257 -26.83 -39.32 -36.50
CA ASP A 257 -28.04 -40.14 -36.68
C ASP A 257 -28.83 -39.76 -37.94
N GLU A 258 -28.95 -38.46 -38.25
CA GLU A 258 -29.62 -37.99 -39.48
C GLU A 258 -28.89 -38.41 -40.77
N ARG A 259 -27.55 -38.58 -40.71
CA ARG A 259 -26.70 -38.98 -41.84
C ARG A 259 -26.25 -40.45 -41.76
N GLN A 260 -26.97 -41.28 -41.02
CA GLN A 260 -26.63 -42.70 -40.85
C GLN A 260 -26.62 -43.49 -42.18
N GLU A 261 -27.26 -42.96 -43.23
CA GLU A 261 -27.28 -43.57 -44.56
C GLU A 261 -25.94 -43.45 -45.33
N ASP A 262 -25.06 -42.52 -44.93
CA ASP A 262 -23.71 -42.42 -45.50
C ASP A 262 -22.81 -43.55 -44.93
N GLU A 263 -22.26 -44.39 -45.81
CA GLU A 263 -21.48 -45.59 -45.44
C GLU A 263 -20.31 -45.29 -44.48
N SER A 264 -19.63 -44.16 -44.69
CA SER A 264 -18.54 -43.68 -43.83
C SER A 264 -19.00 -43.23 -42.43
N VAL A 265 -20.24 -42.77 -42.28
CA VAL A 265 -20.82 -42.33 -41.00
C VAL A 265 -21.34 -43.54 -40.23
N ALA A 266 -21.91 -44.52 -40.93
CA ALA A 266 -22.37 -45.77 -40.36
C ALA A 266 -21.23 -46.56 -39.67
N GLU A 267 -20.06 -46.65 -40.31
CA GLU A 267 -18.88 -47.32 -39.74
C GLU A 267 -18.40 -46.64 -38.44
N ILE A 268 -18.41 -45.30 -38.40
CA ILE A 268 -18.03 -44.52 -37.22
C ILE A 268 -19.05 -44.70 -36.09
N LEU A 269 -20.36 -44.71 -36.40
CA LEU A 269 -21.42 -44.94 -35.42
C LEU A 269 -21.37 -46.36 -34.85
N GLU A 270 -21.05 -47.36 -35.66
CA GLU A 270 -20.87 -48.74 -35.20
C GLU A 270 -19.67 -48.86 -34.25
N MET A 271 -18.53 -48.27 -34.61
CA MET A 271 -17.36 -48.20 -33.72
C MET A 271 -17.67 -47.48 -32.41
N TYR A 272 -18.42 -46.37 -32.45
CA TYR A 272 -18.84 -45.64 -31.27
C TYR A 272 -19.73 -46.48 -30.35
N LYS A 273 -20.80 -47.08 -30.89
CA LYS A 273 -21.74 -47.95 -30.14
C LYS A 273 -21.05 -49.18 -29.55
N LYS A 274 -20.03 -49.73 -30.22
CA LYS A 274 -19.22 -50.84 -29.73
C LYS A 274 -18.27 -50.42 -28.59
N THR A 275 -17.74 -49.21 -28.64
CA THR A 275 -16.80 -48.69 -27.64
C THR A 275 -17.51 -48.18 -26.38
N PHE A 276 -18.69 -47.59 -26.55
CA PHE A 276 -19.53 -47.05 -25.48
C PHE A 276 -20.92 -47.71 -25.54
N PRO A 277 -21.04 -48.98 -25.12
CA PRO A 277 -22.34 -49.63 -25.05
C PRO A 277 -23.23 -48.84 -24.10
N LEU A 278 -24.46 -48.56 -24.53
CA LEU A 278 -25.49 -47.97 -23.67
C LEU A 278 -25.61 -48.84 -22.42
N GLN A 279 -25.14 -48.33 -21.28
CA GLN A 279 -25.54 -48.89 -19.99
C GLN A 279 -27.02 -48.57 -19.88
N GLU A 280 -27.87 -49.58 -20.08
CA GLU A 280 -29.26 -49.51 -19.65
C GLU A 280 -29.23 -49.04 -18.19
N SER A 281 -29.72 -47.83 -17.93
CA SER A 281 -30.12 -47.46 -16.58
C SER A 281 -31.31 -48.36 -16.27
N GLY A 282 -31.03 -49.53 -15.72
CA GLY A 282 -32.02 -50.33 -15.03
C GLY A 282 -32.68 -49.43 -14.01
N GLY A 283 -33.99 -49.25 -14.15
CA GLY A 283 -34.82 -48.76 -13.07
C GLY A 283 -34.77 -49.75 -11.92
N ASP A 284 -34.35 -49.25 -10.76
CA ASP A 284 -35.12 -49.24 -9.51
C ASP A 284 -34.52 -48.19 -8.57
#